data_AF-A0A662L138-F1
#
_entry.id   AF-A0A662L138-F1
#
_cell.length_a   1.000
_cell.length_b   1.000
_cell.length_c   1.000
_cell.angle_alpha   90.00
_cell.angle_beta   90.00
_cell.angle_gamma   90.00
#
_symmetry.space_group_name_H-M   'P 1'
#
loop_
_entity.id
_entity.type
_entity.pdbx_description
1 polymer ?
#
loop_
_entity_poly.entity_id
_entity_poly.type
_entity_poly.pdbx_seq_one_letter_code
_entity_poly.pdbx_strand_id
1 'polypeptide(L)'
;MVDEDKFVFEYPNGIDQYLGGSPVSDYLTAYLQDIGAQTYVVEKEYVDRDYLVDYQKFYSRAFENHKRFTTRLHFFKNKFSEKEFKSSIKNGSAELQNDYLGFVVIKPIKGPHKKWLIGRTLLRTYPKKDNQKERVFIGNKYSSSLFGLQLGIHTLPFQEQDRGVSACATISLWTCLFPLRNFFNTPTQSPAEITEISTLFPAPYRRFPSVGLTLEQILNYIGTIGLESEIYRYPEEDKIPIFIKAYTTETNMPILAVLELHQNNNSSPDNHAVVISGYKQNKNREIEELYVHDDQIGPYSRVKPVDGSFVLWDNEWMRNYNYERVMLKYLIVPIYEKIRLTFTEISAIFDEYVETYRDKYPEIKWELFLSYVQKYKQFLISQNIEDKWQILSHPMPKYMWIIRGYKNDDMIIDVVYDATAVHPKELMTIKFL
;
A
#
# COMPACT_ATOMS: atom_id res chain seq x y z
N MET A 1 7.74 -20.89 33.96
CA MET A 1 8.85 -21.26 33.06
C MET A 1 8.21 -21.71 31.76
N VAL A 2 8.35 -20.93 30.70
CA VAL A 2 7.85 -21.31 29.37
C VAL A 2 8.86 -22.30 28.81
N ASP A 3 8.37 -23.45 28.36
CA ASP A 3 9.13 -24.48 27.67
C ASP A 3 9.90 -23.85 26.49
N GLU A 4 11.24 -23.84 26.51
CA GLU A 4 12.06 -23.15 25.51
C GLU A 4 11.82 -23.67 24.09
N ASP A 5 11.30 -24.89 24.00
CA ASP A 5 10.98 -25.63 22.78
C ASP A 5 9.56 -25.37 22.25
N LYS A 6 8.68 -24.70 23.00
CA LYS A 6 7.31 -24.42 22.52
C LYS A 6 7.33 -23.34 21.45
N PHE A 7 6.75 -23.64 20.29
CA PHE A 7 6.73 -22.72 19.15
C PHE A 7 5.34 -22.48 18.54
N VAL A 8 4.28 -23.15 19.04
CA VAL A 8 2.88 -22.92 18.64
C VAL A 8 2.07 -22.39 19.81
N PHE A 9 1.31 -21.32 19.59
CA PHE A 9 0.59 -20.59 20.63
C PHE A 9 -0.83 -20.22 20.18
N GLU A 10 -1.80 -20.31 21.09
CA GLU A 10 -3.12 -19.72 20.86
C GLU A 10 -3.03 -18.20 20.92
N TYR A 11 -3.60 -17.52 19.95
CA TYR A 11 -3.68 -16.07 19.92
C TYR A 11 -4.82 -15.57 20.83
N PRO A 12 -4.64 -14.49 21.62
CA PRO A 12 -3.47 -13.61 21.74
C PRO A 12 -2.48 -14.01 22.85
N ASN A 13 -2.56 -15.22 23.40
CA ASN A 13 -1.83 -15.59 24.61
C ASN A 13 -0.31 -15.54 24.41
N GLY A 14 0.36 -14.66 25.16
CA GLY A 14 1.82 -14.54 25.16
C GLY A 14 2.39 -13.69 24.01
N ILE A 15 1.54 -13.07 23.18
CA ILE A 15 2.01 -12.31 22.01
C ILE A 15 2.79 -11.04 22.38
N ASP A 16 2.43 -10.40 23.50
CA ASP A 16 3.07 -9.18 24.00
C ASP A 16 4.57 -9.39 24.31
N GLN A 17 4.99 -10.64 24.56
CA GLN A 17 6.39 -11.00 24.76
C GLN A 17 7.21 -10.84 23.47
N TYR A 18 6.55 -10.92 22.31
CA TYR A 18 7.18 -10.86 20.99
C TYR A 18 6.94 -9.51 20.29
N LEU A 19 5.68 -9.11 20.09
CA LEU A 19 5.37 -7.85 19.39
C LEU A 19 5.78 -6.62 20.21
N GLY A 20 5.87 -6.77 21.53
CA GLY A 20 6.10 -5.66 22.44
C GLY A 20 4.81 -4.89 22.71
N GLY A 21 4.95 -3.67 23.23
CA GLY A 21 3.82 -2.78 23.53
C GLY A 21 4.11 -1.38 23.01
N SER A 22 4.58 -1.30 21.76
CA SER A 22 4.62 -0.03 21.01
C SER A 22 3.22 0.24 20.43
N PRO A 23 2.90 1.49 20.07
CA PRO A 23 1.61 1.78 19.47
C PRO A 23 1.33 0.98 18.19
N VAL A 24 2.37 0.71 17.37
CA VAL A 24 2.27 -0.16 16.18
C VAL A 24 1.98 -1.62 16.57
N SER A 25 2.59 -2.13 17.64
CA SER A 25 2.30 -3.46 18.18
C SER A 25 0.85 -3.58 18.67
N ASP A 26 0.37 -2.57 19.37
CA ASP A 26 -0.99 -2.53 19.91
C ASP A 26 -2.01 -2.51 18.75
N TYR A 27 -1.76 -1.68 17.73
CA TYR A 27 -2.54 -1.67 16.50
C TYR A 27 -2.52 -3.03 15.79
N LEU A 28 -1.34 -3.64 15.64
CA LEU A 28 -1.21 -4.96 14.99
C LEU A 28 -1.96 -6.05 15.75
N THR A 29 -1.97 -5.97 17.08
CA THR A 29 -2.74 -6.89 17.91
C THR A 29 -4.24 -6.72 17.61
N ALA A 30 -4.77 -5.50 17.64
CA ALA A 30 -6.15 -5.25 17.27
C ALA A 30 -6.47 -5.71 15.82
N TYR A 31 -5.57 -5.42 14.87
CA TYR A 31 -5.72 -5.81 13.47
C TYR A 31 -5.75 -7.33 13.27
N LEU A 32 -4.86 -8.08 13.95
CA LEU A 32 -4.82 -9.54 13.91
C LEU A 32 -6.12 -10.15 14.45
N GLN A 33 -6.69 -9.56 15.50
CA GLN A 33 -8.00 -9.93 16.01
C GLN A 33 -9.12 -9.66 14.98
N ASP A 34 -9.11 -8.49 14.33
CA ASP A 34 -10.08 -8.12 13.28
C ASP A 34 -10.08 -9.11 12.09
N ILE A 35 -8.89 -9.59 11.69
CA ILE A 35 -8.78 -10.59 10.60
C ILE A 35 -8.97 -12.04 11.07
N GLY A 36 -9.25 -12.25 12.36
CA GLY A 36 -9.64 -13.53 12.94
C GLY A 36 -8.48 -14.47 13.25
N ALA A 37 -7.32 -13.95 13.66
CA ALA A 37 -6.21 -14.79 14.12
C ALA A 37 -6.60 -15.60 15.37
N GLN A 38 -6.29 -16.89 15.36
CA GLN A 38 -6.56 -17.81 16.48
C GLN A 38 -5.32 -18.57 16.95
N THR A 39 -4.32 -18.75 16.08
CA THR A 39 -3.05 -19.40 16.42
C THR A 39 -1.90 -18.67 15.75
N TYR A 40 -0.75 -18.63 16.43
CA TYR A 40 0.49 -18.19 15.83
C TYR A 40 1.65 -19.16 16.09
N VAL A 41 2.57 -19.20 15.12
CA VAL A 41 3.77 -20.05 15.14
C VAL A 41 5.01 -19.16 15.15
N VAL A 42 5.92 -19.41 16.08
CA VAL A 42 7.14 -18.62 16.29
C VAL A 42 8.31 -19.28 15.57
N GLU A 43 8.94 -18.54 14.67
CA GLU A 43 10.19 -18.92 14.00
C GLU A 43 11.32 -18.02 14.51
N LYS A 44 12.21 -18.61 15.33
CA LYS A 44 13.40 -17.92 15.85
C LYS A 44 14.53 -18.00 14.83
N GLU A 45 15.54 -17.15 15.02
CA GLU A 45 16.75 -17.10 14.19
C GLU A 45 16.48 -16.87 12.69
N TYR A 46 15.39 -16.17 12.37
CA TYR A 46 15.02 -15.86 10.99
C TYR A 46 15.93 -14.78 10.39
N VAL A 47 16.43 -15.02 9.19
CA VAL A 47 17.18 -14.02 8.41
C VAL A 47 16.21 -13.26 7.52
N ASP A 48 15.76 -12.10 7.99
CA ASP A 48 15.05 -11.15 7.13
C ASP A 48 16.05 -10.43 6.22
N ARG A 49 15.77 -10.46 4.91
CA ARG A 49 16.69 -9.93 3.89
C ARG A 49 16.93 -8.44 4.06
N ASP A 50 15.86 -7.67 4.28
CA ASP A 50 15.96 -6.21 4.28
C ASP A 50 16.63 -5.75 5.59
N TYR A 51 16.26 -6.34 6.73
CA TYR A 51 16.94 -6.10 8.01
C TYR A 51 18.42 -6.53 8.00
N LEU A 52 18.79 -7.62 7.32
CA LEU A 52 20.20 -8.04 7.26
C LEU A 52 21.07 -6.98 6.59
N VAL A 53 20.54 -6.34 5.54
CA VAL A 53 21.24 -5.23 4.86
C VAL A 53 21.30 -4.00 5.75
N ASP A 54 20.20 -3.63 6.42
CA ASP A 54 20.18 -2.53 7.39
C ASP A 54 21.18 -2.77 8.53
N TYR A 55 21.25 -4.01 9.05
CA TYR A 55 22.21 -4.44 10.06
C TYR A 55 23.64 -4.29 9.57
N GLN A 56 23.96 -4.80 8.37
CA GLN A 56 25.30 -4.69 7.80
C GLN A 56 25.69 -3.22 7.62
N LYS A 57 24.80 -2.39 7.06
CA LYS A 57 25.07 -0.99 6.77
C LYS A 57 25.13 -0.12 8.01
N PHE A 58 24.47 -0.45 9.11
CA PHE A 58 24.42 0.42 10.28
C PHE A 58 24.84 -0.29 11.57
N TYR A 59 24.04 -1.26 12.02
CA TYR A 59 24.16 -1.84 13.36
C TYR A 59 25.42 -2.67 13.61
N SER A 60 25.99 -3.29 12.57
CA SER A 60 27.23 -4.09 12.68
C SER A 60 28.45 -3.28 13.12
N ARG A 61 28.37 -1.94 13.00
CA ARG A 61 29.42 -0.99 13.34
C ARG A 61 29.15 -0.26 14.67
N ALA A 62 28.03 -0.56 15.32
CA ALA A 62 27.68 0.03 16.61
C ALA A 62 28.47 -0.64 17.74
N PHE A 63 28.66 0.09 18.85
CA PHE A 63 29.27 -0.46 20.06
C PHE A 63 28.34 -1.45 20.77
N GLU A 64 27.03 -1.18 20.76
CA GLU A 64 26.02 -2.11 21.29
C GLU A 64 25.93 -3.35 20.38
N ASN A 65 25.90 -4.53 21.00
CA ASN A 65 25.83 -5.79 20.29
C ASN A 65 24.39 -6.12 19.87
N HIS A 66 23.97 -5.58 18.73
CA HIS A 66 22.68 -5.92 18.11
C HIS A 66 22.74 -7.30 17.44
N LYS A 67 21.65 -8.08 17.55
CA LYS A 67 21.59 -9.39 16.89
C LYS A 67 21.31 -9.22 15.39
N ARG A 68 21.94 -10.04 14.55
CA ARG A 68 21.63 -10.10 13.10
C ARG A 68 20.35 -10.84 12.77
N PHE A 69 19.89 -11.73 13.66
CA PHE A 69 18.73 -12.58 13.42
C PHE A 69 17.46 -11.97 14.01
N THR A 70 16.37 -12.11 13.29
CA THR A 70 15.02 -11.67 13.67
C THR A 70 14.18 -12.83 14.19
N THR A 71 13.00 -12.52 14.72
CA THR A 71 11.96 -13.52 15.00
C THR A 71 10.79 -13.28 14.05
N ARG A 72 10.22 -14.33 13.47
CA ARG A 72 9.05 -14.23 12.59
C ARG A 72 7.86 -14.95 13.20
N LEU A 73 6.73 -14.27 13.32
CA LEU A 73 5.48 -14.81 13.84
C LEU A 73 4.54 -15.07 12.67
N HIS A 74 4.11 -16.31 12.48
CA HIS A 74 3.15 -16.71 11.46
C HIS A 74 1.76 -16.86 12.06
N PHE A 75 0.74 -16.27 11.44
CA PHE A 75 -0.63 -16.23 11.97
C PHE A 75 -1.59 -17.08 11.15
N PHE A 76 -2.51 -17.74 11.84
CA PHE A 76 -3.50 -18.63 11.25
C PHE A 76 -4.90 -18.38 11.82
N LYS A 77 -5.90 -18.57 10.97
CA LYS A 77 -7.31 -18.32 11.30
C LYS A 77 -7.93 -19.36 12.22
N ASN A 78 -7.44 -20.59 12.20
CA ASN A 78 -7.97 -21.70 12.99
C ASN A 78 -7.07 -22.05 14.17
N LYS A 79 -7.68 -22.58 15.24
CA LYS A 79 -6.97 -23.14 16.38
C LYS A 79 -6.31 -24.47 16.03
N PHE A 80 -5.05 -24.62 16.42
CA PHE A 80 -4.37 -25.92 16.43
C PHE A 80 -3.27 -25.98 17.50
N SER A 81 -3.02 -27.19 17.96
CA SER A 81 -1.93 -27.54 18.86
C SER A 81 -0.63 -27.77 18.10
N GLU A 82 0.49 -27.77 18.83
CA GLU A 82 1.80 -28.10 18.25
C GLU A 82 1.86 -29.53 17.66
N LYS A 83 1.11 -30.48 18.25
CA LYS A 83 1.02 -31.86 17.74
C LYS A 83 0.30 -31.90 16.39
N GLU A 84 -0.80 -31.16 16.25
CA GLU A 84 -1.54 -31.06 15.00
C GLU A 84 -0.68 -30.38 13.92
N PHE A 85 -0.02 -29.27 14.25
CA PHE A 85 0.91 -28.60 13.35
C PHE A 85 2.00 -29.56 12.82
N LYS A 86 2.68 -30.28 13.72
CA LYS A 86 3.70 -31.28 13.33
C LYS A 86 3.12 -32.39 12.44
N SER A 87 1.87 -32.81 12.67
CA SER A 87 1.18 -33.80 11.83
C SER A 87 0.89 -33.24 10.43
N SER A 88 0.37 -32.02 10.33
CA SER A 88 0.06 -31.38 9.05
C SER A 88 1.30 -31.18 8.19
N ILE A 89 2.45 -30.85 8.79
CA ILE A 89 3.72 -30.74 8.05
C ILE A 89 4.14 -32.09 7.45
N LYS A 90 3.88 -33.21 8.12
CA LYS A 90 4.27 -34.56 7.65
C LYS A 90 3.29 -35.18 6.67
N ASN A 91 1.99 -34.99 6.90
CA ASN A 91 0.92 -35.77 6.27
C ASN A 91 0.07 -34.98 5.26
N GLY A 92 0.18 -33.66 5.23
CA GLY A 92 -0.60 -32.79 4.35
C GLY A 92 -1.03 -31.48 5.03
N SER A 93 -0.83 -30.37 4.33
CA SER A 93 -0.84 -29.02 4.92
C SER A 93 -1.83 -28.04 4.26
N ALA A 94 -2.76 -28.54 3.44
CA ALA A 94 -3.70 -27.71 2.69
C ALA A 94 -4.58 -26.83 3.58
N GLU A 95 -5.03 -27.35 4.74
CA GLU A 95 -5.80 -26.59 5.73
C GLU A 95 -4.98 -25.41 6.26
N LEU A 96 -3.75 -25.66 6.72
CA LEU A 96 -2.84 -24.60 7.19
C LEU A 96 -2.56 -23.53 6.12
N GLN A 97 -2.43 -23.94 4.86
CA GLN A 97 -2.22 -23.01 3.75
C GLN A 97 -3.45 -22.11 3.50
N ASN A 98 -4.65 -22.67 3.56
CA ASN A 98 -5.90 -21.92 3.39
C ASN A 98 -6.16 -20.95 4.55
N ASP A 99 -5.80 -21.37 5.76
CA ASP A 99 -6.00 -20.60 7.00
C ASP A 99 -4.92 -19.55 7.26
N TYR A 100 -3.87 -19.51 6.43
CA TYR A 100 -2.74 -18.62 6.65
C TYR A 100 -3.14 -17.15 6.51
N LEU A 101 -2.95 -16.39 7.58
CA LEU A 101 -3.24 -14.96 7.66
C LEU A 101 -2.02 -14.09 7.36
N GLY A 102 -0.81 -14.66 7.38
CA GLY A 102 0.42 -13.94 7.09
C GLY A 102 1.45 -14.01 8.20
N PHE A 103 2.41 -13.08 8.21
CA PHE A 103 3.44 -13.00 9.22
C PHE A 103 3.84 -11.57 9.60
N VAL A 104 4.45 -11.47 10.78
CA VAL A 104 5.11 -10.26 11.29
C VAL A 104 6.56 -10.62 11.64
N VAL A 105 7.54 -9.85 11.16
CA VAL A 105 8.94 -9.96 11.58
C VAL A 105 9.20 -8.98 12.73
N ILE A 106 9.95 -9.42 13.73
CA ILE A 106 10.39 -8.63 14.88
C ILE A 106 11.89 -8.40 14.76
N LYS A 107 12.28 -7.13 14.62
CA LYS A 107 13.68 -6.72 14.55
C LYS A 107 14.25 -6.71 15.97
N PRO A 108 15.47 -7.23 16.21
CA PRO A 108 16.15 -7.15 17.50
C PRO A 108 16.77 -5.74 17.72
N ILE A 109 16.01 -4.69 17.39
CA ILE A 109 16.34 -3.27 17.54
C ILE A 109 15.26 -2.63 18.40
N LYS A 110 15.65 -1.87 19.42
CA LYS A 110 14.71 -1.18 20.29
C LYS A 110 14.38 0.21 19.74
N GLY A 111 13.09 0.47 19.53
CA GLY A 111 12.58 1.78 19.12
C GLY A 111 12.49 2.79 20.28
N PRO A 112 11.86 3.96 20.04
CA PRO A 112 11.72 5.04 21.03
C PRO A 112 11.10 4.60 22.36
N HIS A 113 10.17 3.64 22.33
CA HIS A 113 9.50 3.10 23.52
C HIS A 113 10.30 1.99 24.24
N LYS A 114 11.57 1.77 23.86
CA LYS A 114 12.42 0.66 24.33
C LYS A 114 11.83 -0.73 24.07
N LYS A 115 10.93 -0.84 23.09
CA LYS A 115 10.32 -2.09 22.59
C LYS A 115 10.94 -2.46 21.25
N TRP A 116 10.87 -3.75 20.91
CA TRP A 116 11.35 -4.23 19.62
C TRP A 116 10.57 -3.59 18.47
N LEU A 117 11.27 -3.23 17.40
CA LEU A 117 10.66 -2.66 16.21
C LEU A 117 9.98 -3.75 15.38
N ILE A 118 8.86 -3.39 14.77
CA ILE A 118 8.17 -4.23 13.81
C ILE A 118 8.86 -4.13 12.45
N GLY A 119 9.37 -5.27 11.98
CA GLY A 119 9.94 -5.40 10.66
C GLY A 119 8.90 -5.73 9.58
N ARG A 120 9.38 -6.35 8.51
CA ARG A 120 8.57 -6.72 7.37
C ARG A 120 7.36 -7.56 7.82
N THR A 121 6.19 -7.06 7.46
CA THR A 121 4.88 -7.60 7.82
C THR A 121 4.08 -7.83 6.55
N LEU A 122 3.54 -9.03 6.41
CA LEU A 122 2.63 -9.41 5.32
C LEU A 122 1.40 -10.01 5.96
N LEU A 123 0.29 -9.27 6.00
CA LEU A 123 -0.96 -9.75 6.62
C LEU A 123 -2.12 -9.69 5.64
N ARG A 124 -3.09 -10.57 5.82
CA ARG A 124 -4.30 -10.59 5.01
C ARG A 124 -5.03 -9.28 5.23
N THR A 125 -5.58 -8.71 4.16
CA THR A 125 -6.37 -7.47 4.23
C THR A 125 -7.68 -7.73 4.96
N TYR A 126 -8.41 -6.67 5.30
CA TYR A 126 -9.83 -6.82 5.64
C TYR A 126 -10.61 -7.49 4.49
N PRO A 127 -11.77 -8.11 4.78
CA PRO A 127 -12.65 -8.67 3.75
C PRO A 127 -13.00 -7.65 2.67
N LYS A 128 -12.93 -8.06 1.40
CA LYS A 128 -13.21 -7.20 0.24
C LYS A 128 -14.67 -6.72 0.17
N LYS A 129 -15.61 -7.53 0.68
CA LYS A 129 -17.02 -7.15 0.78
C LYS A 129 -17.34 -6.76 2.21
N ASP A 130 -18.01 -5.64 2.37
CA ASP A 130 -18.47 -5.11 3.65
C ASP A 130 -19.94 -4.68 3.50
N ASN A 131 -20.85 -5.62 3.70
CA ASN A 131 -22.28 -5.47 3.38
C ASN A 131 -22.51 -5.06 1.92
N GLN A 132 -23.00 -3.84 1.70
CA GLN A 132 -23.26 -3.24 0.40
C GLN A 132 -22.08 -2.42 -0.14
N LYS A 133 -20.93 -2.45 0.55
CA LYS A 133 -19.72 -1.69 0.22
C LYS A 133 -18.61 -2.63 -0.24
N GLU A 134 -17.71 -2.08 -1.04
CA GLU A 134 -16.56 -2.81 -1.58
C GLU A 134 -15.27 -2.16 -1.12
N ARG A 135 -14.28 -2.98 -0.75
CA ARG A 135 -12.92 -2.57 -0.44
C ARG A 135 -11.98 -3.02 -1.54
N VAL A 136 -11.25 -2.06 -2.09
CA VAL A 136 -10.17 -2.26 -3.05
C VAL A 136 -8.86 -2.08 -2.30
N PHE A 137 -7.98 -3.08 -2.39
CA PHE A 137 -6.65 -3.02 -1.78
C PHE A 137 -5.60 -3.23 -2.86
N ILE A 138 -4.53 -2.44 -2.80
CA ILE A 138 -3.35 -2.70 -3.58
C ILE A 138 -2.56 -3.86 -2.97
N GLY A 139 -1.90 -4.65 -3.80
CA GLY A 139 -1.06 -5.74 -3.32
C GLY A 139 -0.64 -6.71 -4.40
N ASN A 140 0.24 -7.64 -4.01
CA ASN A 140 0.72 -8.72 -4.87
C ASN A 140 0.72 -10.04 -4.12
N LYS A 141 0.89 -11.14 -4.87
CA LYS A 141 1.13 -12.46 -4.29
C LYS A 141 2.57 -12.56 -3.79
N TYR A 142 2.73 -12.88 -2.52
CA TYR A 142 3.99 -13.23 -1.88
C TYR A 142 3.97 -14.67 -1.39
N SER A 143 5.14 -15.27 -1.33
CA SER A 143 5.37 -16.57 -0.73
C SER A 143 6.29 -16.46 0.48
N SER A 144 6.04 -17.30 1.48
CA SER A 144 6.92 -17.54 2.63
C SER A 144 7.05 -19.05 2.85
N SER A 145 8.19 -19.50 3.38
CA SER A 145 8.40 -20.90 3.78
C SER A 145 8.41 -20.99 5.30
N LEU A 146 7.62 -21.91 5.89
CA LEU A 146 7.62 -22.19 7.32
C LEU A 146 7.87 -23.69 7.53
N PHE A 147 9.05 -24.09 8.03
CA PHE A 147 9.47 -25.50 8.10
C PHE A 147 9.36 -26.25 6.75
N GLY A 148 9.61 -25.55 5.63
CA GLY A 148 9.44 -26.10 4.28
C GLY A 148 8.02 -25.98 3.71
N LEU A 149 7.02 -25.62 4.52
CA LEU A 149 5.66 -25.36 4.06
C LEU A 149 5.61 -24.06 3.24
N GLN A 150 5.25 -24.17 1.97
CA GLN A 150 5.03 -23.00 1.12
C GLN A 150 3.68 -22.34 1.45
N LEU A 151 3.73 -21.14 2.00
CA LEU A 151 2.57 -20.33 2.37
C LEU A 151 2.46 -19.15 1.41
N GLY A 152 1.27 -18.90 0.88
CA GLY A 152 1.01 -17.82 -0.07
C GLY A 152 0.05 -16.79 0.50
N ILE A 153 0.30 -15.52 0.22
CA ILE A 153 -0.57 -14.42 0.65
C ILE A 153 -0.62 -13.31 -0.39
N HIS A 154 -1.79 -12.72 -0.60
CA HIS A 154 -1.97 -11.54 -1.44
C HIS A 154 -2.17 -10.31 -0.54
N THR A 155 -1.20 -9.40 -0.52
CA THR A 155 -1.21 -8.24 0.39
C THR A 155 -0.24 -7.15 -0.11
N LEU A 156 -0.08 -6.07 0.61
CA LEU A 156 0.99 -5.09 0.46
C LEU A 156 1.93 -5.19 1.67
N PRO A 157 3.26 -5.08 1.50
CA PRO A 157 4.18 -5.13 2.62
C PRO A 157 4.12 -3.86 3.48
N PHE A 158 4.25 -4.08 4.78
CA PHE A 158 4.32 -3.05 5.81
C PHE A 158 5.59 -3.25 6.66
N GLN A 159 6.13 -2.17 7.22
CA GLN A 159 7.05 -2.23 8.35
C GLN A 159 7.01 -0.91 9.14
N GLU A 160 7.43 -0.93 10.39
CA GLU A 160 7.69 0.27 11.20
C GLU A 160 9.01 0.91 10.76
N GLN A 161 9.13 2.24 10.90
CA GLN A 161 10.40 2.92 10.69
C GLN A 161 11.42 2.52 11.74
N ASP A 162 12.65 2.38 11.27
CA ASP A 162 13.82 2.31 12.12
C ASP A 162 14.64 3.59 11.95
N ARG A 163 14.56 4.51 12.94
CA ARG A 163 15.27 5.81 12.92
C ARG A 163 16.79 5.67 12.79
N GLY A 164 17.38 4.50 13.07
CA GLY A 164 18.79 4.24 12.80
C GLY A 164 19.14 4.32 11.31
N VAL A 165 18.24 3.86 10.43
CA VAL A 165 18.50 3.71 8.99
C VAL A 165 17.45 4.34 8.07
N SER A 166 16.30 4.72 8.59
CA SER A 166 15.10 5.08 7.82
C SER A 166 14.18 6.01 8.60
N ALA A 167 13.21 6.58 7.90
CA ALA A 167 12.10 7.32 8.47
C ALA A 167 10.85 7.11 7.59
N CYS A 168 9.74 7.77 7.91
CA CYS A 168 8.45 7.62 7.23
C CYS A 168 8.53 7.63 5.68
N ALA A 169 9.23 8.59 5.08
CA ALA A 169 9.36 8.68 3.62
C ALA A 169 10.14 7.49 3.02
N THR A 170 11.22 7.05 3.68
CA THR A 170 11.99 5.86 3.28
C THR A 170 11.10 4.61 3.32
N ILE A 171 10.29 4.43 4.38
CA ILE A 171 9.40 3.29 4.51
C ILE A 171 8.28 3.34 3.47
N SER A 172 7.73 4.52 3.20
CA SER A 172 6.72 4.71 2.16
C SER A 172 7.27 4.34 0.77
N LEU A 173 8.48 4.80 0.43
CA LEU A 173 9.17 4.41 -0.80
C LEU A 173 9.43 2.91 -0.85
N TRP A 174 9.90 2.30 0.25
CA TRP A 174 10.10 0.85 0.35
C TRP A 174 8.81 0.07 0.08
N THR A 175 7.68 0.51 0.66
CA THR A 175 6.37 -0.10 0.42
C THR A 175 5.95 0.05 -1.05
N CYS A 176 6.19 1.20 -1.67
CA CYS A 176 5.91 1.43 -3.09
C CYS A 176 6.71 0.52 -4.03
N LEU A 177 7.97 0.17 -3.70
CA LEU A 177 8.80 -0.68 -4.56
C LEU A 177 8.18 -2.04 -4.86
N PHE A 178 7.34 -2.58 -3.97
CA PHE A 178 6.79 -3.91 -4.15
C PHE A 178 5.78 -4.04 -5.31
N PRO A 179 4.74 -3.20 -5.42
CA PRO A 179 3.91 -3.14 -6.62
C PRO A 179 4.68 -2.70 -7.86
N LEU A 180 5.57 -1.70 -7.73
CA LEU A 180 6.33 -1.18 -8.87
C LEU A 180 7.29 -2.22 -9.46
N ARG A 181 7.85 -3.13 -8.65
CA ARG A 181 8.71 -4.20 -9.15
C ARG A 181 7.99 -5.10 -10.13
N ASN A 182 6.76 -5.50 -9.82
CA ASN A 182 5.99 -6.40 -10.68
C ASN A 182 5.56 -5.69 -11.97
N PHE A 183 5.34 -4.38 -11.91
CA PHE A 183 4.78 -3.62 -13.01
C PHE A 183 5.83 -3.01 -13.94
N PHE A 184 6.95 -2.55 -13.38
CA PHE A 184 8.01 -1.82 -14.07
C PHE A 184 9.40 -2.46 -13.95
N ASN A 185 9.53 -3.60 -13.27
CA ASN A 185 10.82 -4.28 -13.04
C ASN A 185 11.84 -3.40 -12.29
N THR A 186 11.37 -2.58 -11.34
CA THR A 186 12.23 -1.76 -10.48
C THR A 186 13.12 -2.61 -9.56
N PRO A 187 14.26 -2.06 -9.09
CA PRO A 187 15.12 -2.76 -8.14
C PRO A 187 14.39 -3.06 -6.83
N THR A 188 14.91 -4.06 -6.10
CA THR A 188 14.53 -4.31 -4.72
C THR A 188 15.61 -3.76 -3.81
N GLN A 189 15.24 -2.96 -2.82
CA GLN A 189 16.17 -2.27 -1.93
C GLN A 189 15.66 -2.30 -0.49
N SER A 190 16.59 -2.38 0.45
CA SER A 190 16.36 -2.21 1.89
C SER A 190 16.13 -0.73 2.25
N PRO A 191 15.53 -0.44 3.43
CA PRO A 191 15.40 0.93 3.92
C PRO A 191 16.73 1.69 3.97
N ALA A 192 17.84 1.07 4.41
CA ALA A 192 19.15 1.71 4.42
C ALA A 192 19.63 2.11 3.02
N GLU A 193 19.43 1.27 2.01
CA GLU A 193 19.79 1.57 0.61
C GLU A 193 18.96 2.71 0.04
N ILE A 194 17.65 2.73 0.32
CA ILE A 194 16.76 3.81 -0.11
C ILE A 194 17.21 5.14 0.50
N THR A 195 17.51 5.17 1.79
CA THR A 195 18.04 6.38 2.47
C THR A 195 19.38 6.81 1.86
N GLU A 196 20.30 5.88 1.60
CA GLU A 196 21.59 6.19 0.96
C GLU A 196 21.43 6.84 -0.42
N ILE A 197 20.56 6.28 -1.27
CA ILE A 197 20.32 6.78 -2.63
C ILE A 197 19.60 8.12 -2.59
N SER A 198 18.55 8.25 -1.78
CA SER A 198 17.77 9.49 -1.66
C SER A 198 18.65 10.66 -1.21
N THR A 199 19.59 10.41 -0.30
CA THR A 199 20.52 11.42 0.25
C THR A 199 21.75 11.69 -0.62
N LEU A 200 21.85 11.10 -1.82
CA LEU A 200 22.77 11.60 -2.84
C LEU A 200 22.36 13.00 -3.31
N PHE A 201 21.06 13.33 -3.22
CA PHE A 201 20.58 14.69 -3.37
C PHE A 201 20.82 15.48 -2.07
N PRO A 202 21.59 16.58 -2.11
CA PRO A 202 21.98 17.32 -0.91
C PRO A 202 20.81 17.87 -0.10
N ALA A 203 20.92 17.79 1.22
CA ALA A 203 20.01 18.40 2.19
C ALA A 203 20.83 18.85 3.43
N PRO A 204 20.32 19.77 4.28
CA PRO A 204 21.07 20.26 5.45
C PRO A 204 21.20 19.24 6.60
N TYR A 205 20.84 17.97 6.36
CA TYR A 205 20.81 16.91 7.36
C TYR A 205 21.76 15.77 6.99
N ARG A 206 22.27 15.08 8.01
CA ARG A 206 23.09 13.87 7.84
C ARG A 206 22.27 12.70 7.30
N ARG A 207 22.93 11.73 6.67
CA ARG A 207 22.33 10.50 6.14
C ARG A 207 21.84 9.53 7.23
N PHE A 208 22.72 9.21 8.18
CA PHE A 208 22.42 8.28 9.27
C PHE A 208 22.82 8.87 10.63
N PRO A 209 22.01 8.65 11.68
CA PRO A 209 20.60 8.23 11.65
C PRO A 209 19.73 9.17 10.80
N SER A 210 18.68 8.60 10.20
CA SER A 210 17.80 9.32 9.28
C SER A 210 16.85 10.24 10.06
N VAL A 211 16.60 11.43 9.52
CA VAL A 211 15.64 12.41 10.06
C VAL A 211 14.40 12.57 9.17
N GLY A 212 14.25 11.74 8.13
CA GLY A 212 13.27 11.95 7.07
C GLY A 212 13.91 12.28 5.73
N LEU A 213 13.08 12.32 4.68
CA LEU A 213 13.46 12.78 3.36
C LEU A 213 12.64 14.02 3.01
N THR A 214 13.27 14.97 2.32
CA THR A 214 12.57 16.10 1.69
C THR A 214 11.79 15.62 0.46
N LEU A 215 10.85 16.45 -0.04
CA LEU A 215 10.12 16.14 -1.28
C LEU A 215 11.12 15.91 -2.42
N GLU A 216 12.13 16.76 -2.56
CA GLU A 216 13.15 16.68 -3.58
C GLU A 216 13.95 15.37 -3.49
N GLN A 217 14.25 14.90 -2.28
CA GLN A 217 14.91 13.60 -2.07
C GLN A 217 14.02 12.41 -2.42
N ILE A 218 12.71 12.50 -2.15
CA ILE A 218 11.72 11.49 -2.58
C ILE A 218 11.69 11.42 -4.11
N LEU A 219 11.59 12.56 -4.78
CA LEU A 219 11.55 12.65 -6.25
C LEU A 219 12.86 12.17 -6.88
N ASN A 220 14.01 12.56 -6.30
CA ASN A 220 15.32 12.10 -6.74
C ASN A 220 15.45 10.57 -6.66
N TYR A 221 14.93 9.96 -5.60
CA TYR A 221 14.94 8.50 -5.48
C TYR A 221 14.11 7.83 -6.58
N ILE A 222 12.88 8.32 -6.82
CA ILE A 222 12.00 7.80 -7.88
C ILE A 222 12.68 7.91 -9.25
N GLY A 223 13.31 9.06 -9.55
CA GLY A 223 14.11 9.26 -10.76
C GLY A 223 15.29 8.28 -10.87
N THR A 224 15.99 8.04 -9.77
CA THR A 224 17.17 7.14 -9.74
C THR A 224 16.82 5.69 -10.09
N ILE A 225 15.59 5.25 -9.79
CA ILE A 225 15.12 3.90 -10.14
C ILE A 225 14.49 3.82 -11.54
N GLY A 226 14.61 4.88 -12.35
CA GLY A 226 14.13 4.92 -13.74
C GLY A 226 12.64 5.17 -13.89
N LEU A 227 12.02 5.82 -12.90
CA LEU A 227 10.61 6.23 -12.93
C LEU A 227 10.50 7.75 -12.87
N GLU A 228 9.35 8.26 -13.30
CA GLU A 228 8.94 9.66 -13.14
C GLU A 228 7.92 9.77 -12.00
N SER A 229 7.57 10.99 -11.59
CA SER A 229 6.58 11.24 -10.53
C SER A 229 5.41 12.07 -11.04
N GLU A 230 4.20 11.53 -10.99
CA GLU A 230 2.98 12.35 -11.05
C GLU A 230 2.74 12.91 -9.65
N ILE A 231 2.62 14.23 -9.53
CA ILE A 231 2.35 14.89 -8.25
C ILE A 231 1.02 15.60 -8.35
N TYR A 232 0.06 15.18 -7.55
CA TYR A 232 -1.17 15.92 -7.33
C TYR A 232 -1.04 16.72 -6.03
N ARG A 233 -0.89 18.02 -6.19
CA ARG A 233 -0.99 19.00 -5.12
C ARG A 233 -2.41 19.52 -5.12
N TYR A 234 -3.05 19.54 -3.95
CA TYR A 234 -4.39 20.08 -3.77
C TYR A 234 -4.57 21.45 -4.47
N PRO A 235 -5.42 21.54 -5.51
CA PRO A 235 -6.07 22.77 -5.94
C PRO A 235 -7.49 22.85 -5.37
N GLU A 236 -8.19 23.97 -5.60
CA GLU A 236 -9.50 24.32 -5.01
C GLU A 236 -10.63 23.27 -5.23
N GLU A 237 -10.49 22.38 -6.22
CA GLU A 237 -11.45 21.30 -6.52
C GLU A 237 -10.93 19.96 -5.98
N ASP A 238 -11.63 19.35 -5.02
CA ASP A 238 -11.25 18.06 -4.43
C ASP A 238 -11.40 16.88 -5.42
N LYS A 239 -10.36 16.65 -6.23
CA LYS A 239 -10.25 15.49 -7.14
C LYS A 239 -9.47 14.32 -6.51
N ILE A 240 -9.25 14.33 -5.19
CA ILE A 240 -8.48 13.29 -4.49
C ILE A 240 -9.08 11.89 -4.73
N PRO A 241 -10.41 11.67 -4.61
CA PRO A 241 -10.98 10.35 -4.88
C PRO A 241 -10.75 9.87 -6.32
N ILE A 242 -10.87 10.78 -7.29
CA ILE A 242 -10.66 10.48 -8.72
C ILE A 242 -9.20 10.09 -8.96
N PHE A 243 -8.26 10.88 -8.41
CA PHE A 243 -6.83 10.60 -8.49
C PHE A 243 -6.48 9.22 -7.90
N ILE A 244 -7.02 8.90 -6.73
CA ILE A 244 -6.78 7.61 -6.07
C ILE A 244 -7.29 6.46 -6.94
N LYS A 245 -8.55 6.55 -7.41
CA LYS A 245 -9.12 5.52 -8.30
C LYS A 245 -8.34 5.37 -9.58
N ALA A 246 -7.83 6.48 -10.13
CA ALA A 246 -7.16 6.50 -11.40
C ALA A 246 -5.96 5.55 -11.46
N TYR A 247 -5.19 5.52 -10.38
CA TYR A 247 -3.94 4.77 -10.32
C TYR A 247 -4.05 3.41 -9.59
N THR A 248 -5.03 3.25 -8.71
CA THR A 248 -5.14 2.02 -7.88
C THR A 248 -5.99 0.93 -8.53
N THR A 249 -7.16 1.28 -9.09
CA THR A 249 -8.20 0.32 -9.50
C THR A 249 -7.70 -0.67 -10.57
N GLU A 250 -7.11 -0.15 -11.64
CA GLU A 250 -6.69 -0.96 -12.78
C GLU A 250 -5.19 -1.26 -12.81
N THR A 251 -4.34 -0.36 -12.29
CA THR A 251 -2.89 -0.53 -12.35
C THR A 251 -2.24 -1.00 -11.06
N ASN A 252 -2.97 -1.03 -9.93
CA ASN A 252 -2.43 -1.43 -8.64
C ASN A 252 -1.22 -0.55 -8.22
N MET A 253 -1.18 0.70 -8.67
CA MET A 253 -0.08 1.61 -8.37
C MET A 253 -0.15 2.07 -6.92
N PRO A 254 0.99 2.13 -6.22
CA PRO A 254 1.03 2.72 -4.89
C PRO A 254 0.95 4.24 -5.00
N ILE A 255 0.28 4.87 -4.04
CA ILE A 255 0.21 6.33 -3.94
C ILE A 255 0.84 6.73 -2.62
N LEU A 256 1.94 7.48 -2.69
CA LEU A 256 2.57 8.09 -1.53
C LEU A 256 1.82 9.37 -1.19
N ALA A 257 1.39 9.51 0.06
CA ALA A 257 0.73 10.69 0.58
C ALA A 257 1.67 11.40 1.56
N VAL A 258 1.89 12.70 1.35
CA VAL A 258 2.62 13.56 2.28
C VAL A 258 1.61 14.36 3.09
N LEU A 259 1.73 14.31 4.42
CA LEU A 259 0.80 14.89 5.37
C LEU A 259 1.48 15.99 6.19
N GLU A 260 0.70 16.99 6.59
CA GLU A 260 1.01 17.93 7.66
C GLU A 260 0.16 17.60 8.89
N LEU A 261 0.81 17.33 10.01
CA LEU A 261 0.18 17.02 11.30
C LEU A 261 0.28 18.25 12.20
N HIS A 262 -0.85 18.84 12.56
CA HIS A 262 -0.92 20.08 13.35
C HIS A 262 -1.35 19.79 14.79
N GLN A 263 -0.63 20.36 15.76
CA GLN A 263 -0.93 20.27 17.19
C GLN A 263 -1.20 21.66 17.76
N ASN A 264 -2.13 21.77 18.72
CA ASN A 264 -2.55 23.01 19.40
C ASN A 264 -1.41 23.94 19.85
N ASN A 265 -0.29 23.36 20.28
CA ASN A 265 0.81 24.09 20.95
C ASN A 265 2.07 24.21 20.09
N ASN A 266 2.04 23.78 18.83
CA ASN A 266 3.20 23.81 17.94
C ASN A 266 2.95 24.79 16.80
N SER A 267 3.81 25.81 16.68
CA SER A 267 3.69 26.82 15.62
C SER A 267 4.01 26.27 14.23
N SER A 268 4.66 25.11 14.17
CA SER A 268 5.05 24.45 12.92
C SER A 268 4.46 23.03 12.87
N PRO A 269 3.81 22.63 11.77
CA PRO A 269 3.31 21.28 11.63
C PRO A 269 4.45 20.27 11.46
N ASP A 270 4.23 19.06 11.98
CA ASP A 270 5.09 17.92 11.68
C ASP A 270 4.75 17.39 10.28
N ASN A 271 5.75 16.95 9.53
CA ASN A 271 5.53 16.32 8.22
C ASN A 271 5.59 14.80 8.36
N HIS A 272 4.68 14.11 7.69
CA HIS A 272 4.62 12.65 7.66
C HIS A 272 4.43 12.12 6.25
N ALA A 273 4.88 10.91 5.99
CA ALA A 273 4.72 10.26 4.69
C ALA A 273 4.17 8.85 4.88
N VAL A 274 3.13 8.53 4.12
CA VAL A 274 2.40 7.27 4.21
C VAL A 274 2.07 6.73 2.82
N VAL A 275 1.61 5.48 2.72
CA VAL A 275 1.15 4.90 1.45
C VAL A 275 -0.35 4.60 1.51
N ILE A 276 -1.13 5.17 0.60
CA ILE A 276 -2.53 4.78 0.40
C ILE A 276 -2.51 3.39 -0.23
N SER A 277 -2.93 2.40 0.56
CA SER A 277 -2.91 0.98 0.22
C SER A 277 -4.27 0.45 -0.25
N GLY A 278 -5.29 1.31 -0.32
CA GLY A 278 -6.61 0.94 -0.80
C GLY A 278 -7.67 1.96 -0.44
N TYR A 279 -8.91 1.64 -0.79
CA TYR A 279 -10.09 2.43 -0.44
C TYR A 279 -11.32 1.55 -0.27
N LYS A 280 -12.34 2.08 0.40
CA LYS A 280 -13.69 1.53 0.48
C LYS A 280 -14.63 2.44 -0.29
N GLN A 281 -15.46 1.84 -1.14
CA GLN A 281 -16.47 2.55 -1.89
C GLN A 281 -17.88 2.04 -1.57
N ASN A 282 -18.84 2.96 -1.68
CA ASN A 282 -20.27 2.63 -1.59
C ASN A 282 -20.81 2.08 -2.92
N LYS A 283 -22.11 1.80 -2.97
CA LYS A 283 -22.80 1.34 -4.20
C LYS A 283 -22.76 2.35 -5.34
N ASN A 284 -22.65 3.64 -5.02
CA ASN A 284 -22.54 4.71 -6.01
C ASN A 284 -21.11 4.87 -6.53
N ARG A 285 -20.18 3.99 -6.12
CA ARG A 285 -18.75 4.06 -6.46
C ARG A 285 -18.10 5.34 -5.92
N GLU A 286 -18.61 5.89 -4.82
CA GLU A 286 -17.98 7.01 -4.12
C GLU A 286 -17.06 6.46 -3.04
N ILE A 287 -15.85 7.00 -2.92
CA ILE A 287 -14.91 6.62 -1.86
C ILE A 287 -15.40 7.21 -0.54
N GLU A 288 -15.56 6.36 0.48
CA GLU A 288 -15.95 6.77 1.83
C GLU A 288 -14.81 6.64 2.85
N GLU A 289 -13.81 5.80 2.56
CA GLU A 289 -12.70 5.52 3.46
C GLU A 289 -11.45 5.16 2.65
N LEU A 290 -10.29 5.61 3.08
CA LEU A 290 -9.00 5.15 2.56
C LEU A 290 -8.38 4.15 3.54
N TYR A 291 -7.58 3.23 3.00
CA TYR A 291 -6.72 2.36 3.77
C TYR A 291 -5.27 2.79 3.57
N VAL A 292 -4.53 2.94 4.66
CA VAL A 292 -3.19 3.52 4.64
C VAL A 292 -2.20 2.64 5.39
N HIS A 293 -1.02 2.44 4.81
CA HIS A 293 0.15 1.94 5.53
C HIS A 293 0.89 3.13 6.14
N ASP A 294 0.80 3.25 7.45
CA ASP A 294 1.45 4.30 8.23
C ASP A 294 2.42 3.64 9.20
N ASP A 295 3.71 3.92 9.07
CA ASP A 295 4.80 3.27 9.80
C ASP A 295 4.80 3.57 11.31
N GLN A 296 3.97 4.50 11.78
CA GLN A 296 3.79 4.82 13.19
C GLN A 296 2.41 4.41 13.75
N ILE A 297 1.49 3.98 12.89
CA ILE A 297 0.18 3.45 13.29
C ILE A 297 0.09 1.94 12.98
N GLY A 298 0.19 1.56 11.71
CA GLY A 298 0.10 0.17 11.29
C GLY A 298 -0.38 -0.03 9.85
N PRO A 299 -0.52 -1.29 9.42
CA PRO A 299 -1.01 -1.63 8.08
C PRO A 299 -2.51 -1.41 7.96
N TYR A 300 -2.95 -0.96 6.78
CA TYR A 300 -4.35 -0.76 6.43
C TYR A 300 -5.15 0.06 7.48
N SER A 301 -4.52 1.07 8.10
CA SER A 301 -5.18 2.05 8.98
C SER A 301 -6.28 2.78 8.22
N ARG A 302 -7.37 3.11 8.94
CA ARG A 302 -8.60 3.63 8.32
C ARG A 302 -8.60 5.14 8.36
N VAL A 303 -8.77 5.77 7.20
CA VAL A 303 -8.87 7.23 7.07
C VAL A 303 -10.25 7.58 6.55
N LYS A 304 -10.95 8.47 7.25
CA LYS A 304 -12.20 9.07 6.78
C LYS A 304 -11.99 10.51 6.35
N PRO A 305 -12.77 11.01 5.38
CA PRO A 305 -12.74 12.42 5.02
C PRO A 305 -13.40 13.26 6.12
N VAL A 306 -12.90 14.48 6.32
CA VAL A 306 -13.57 15.50 7.17
C VAL A 306 -14.36 16.42 6.25
N ASP A 307 -15.62 16.70 6.61
CA ASP A 307 -16.55 17.53 5.81
C ASP A 307 -16.69 17.07 4.35
N GLY A 308 -16.61 15.75 4.12
CA GLY A 308 -16.73 15.15 2.79
C GLY A 308 -15.47 15.25 1.91
N SER A 309 -14.38 15.83 2.42
CA SER A 309 -13.13 16.00 1.68
C SER A 309 -11.97 15.19 2.26
N PHE A 310 -11.16 14.59 1.39
CA PHE A 310 -9.92 13.89 1.79
C PHE A 310 -8.70 14.81 1.91
N VAL A 311 -8.90 16.13 1.84
CA VAL A 311 -7.86 17.11 2.21
C VAL A 311 -7.54 16.99 3.69
N LEU A 312 -8.56 16.71 4.51
CA LEU A 312 -8.45 16.55 5.95
C LEU A 312 -8.82 15.12 6.33
N TRP A 313 -7.98 14.51 7.16
CA TRP A 313 -8.07 13.09 7.49
C TRP A 313 -8.50 12.91 8.94
N ASP A 314 -9.60 12.18 9.16
CA ASP A 314 -9.98 11.66 10.47
C ASP A 314 -9.46 10.22 10.63
N ASN A 315 -8.35 10.09 11.37
CA ASN A 315 -7.67 8.83 11.65
C ASN A 315 -7.03 8.80 13.05
N GLU A 316 -6.20 7.79 13.32
CA GLU A 316 -5.59 7.55 14.64
C GLU A 316 -4.70 8.70 15.11
N TRP A 317 -4.08 9.49 14.22
CA TRP A 317 -3.34 10.70 14.61
C TRP A 317 -4.20 11.67 15.41
N MET A 318 -5.45 11.88 14.98
CA MET A 318 -6.40 12.73 15.70
C MET A 318 -6.96 12.04 16.94
N ARG A 319 -7.32 10.76 16.82
CA ARG A 319 -8.06 10.03 17.86
C ARG A 319 -7.20 9.57 19.03
N ASN A 320 -5.93 9.24 18.77
CA ASN A 320 -5.05 8.56 19.74
C ASN A 320 -3.76 9.35 20.05
N TYR A 321 -3.35 10.28 19.19
CA TYR A 321 -2.07 11.01 19.34
C TYR A 321 -2.23 12.52 19.51
N ASN A 322 -3.44 13.01 19.81
CA ASN A 322 -3.73 14.41 20.14
C ASN A 322 -3.34 15.43 19.06
N TYR A 323 -3.34 15.04 17.78
CA TYR A 323 -3.29 16.00 16.68
C TYR A 323 -4.68 16.57 16.43
N GLU A 324 -4.77 17.86 16.15
CA GLU A 324 -6.06 18.50 15.87
C GLU A 324 -6.45 18.43 14.41
N ARG A 325 -5.43 18.39 13.54
CA ARG A 325 -5.64 18.42 12.11
C ARG A 325 -4.56 17.62 11.40
N VAL A 326 -4.99 16.72 10.54
CA VAL A 326 -4.15 15.96 9.61
C VAL A 326 -4.51 16.42 8.21
N MET A 327 -3.60 17.11 7.54
CA MET A 327 -3.82 17.69 6.22
C MET A 327 -2.99 16.97 5.17
N LEU A 328 -3.62 16.58 4.06
CA LEU A 328 -2.94 16.07 2.88
C LEU A 328 -2.29 17.23 2.11
N LYS A 329 -0.98 17.12 1.86
CA LYS A 329 -0.19 18.13 1.14
C LYS A 329 0.07 17.74 -0.32
N TYR A 330 0.50 16.48 -0.52
CA TYR A 330 0.82 15.94 -1.84
C TYR A 330 0.36 14.48 -1.94
N LEU A 331 -0.14 14.11 -3.11
CA LEU A 331 -0.16 12.73 -3.57
C LEU A 331 0.90 12.57 -4.63
N ILE A 332 1.70 11.51 -4.53
CA ILE A 332 2.82 11.23 -5.43
C ILE A 332 2.67 9.81 -5.93
N VAL A 333 2.66 9.63 -7.25
CA VAL A 333 2.60 8.33 -7.91
C VAL A 333 3.85 8.14 -8.75
N PRO A 334 4.68 7.13 -8.43
CA PRO A 334 5.77 6.73 -9.31
C PRO A 334 5.19 6.12 -10.60
N ILE A 335 5.49 6.75 -11.74
CA ILE A 335 4.97 6.37 -13.06
C ILE A 335 6.14 6.05 -14.00
N TYR A 336 5.84 5.29 -15.06
CA TYR A 336 6.82 5.01 -16.10
C TYR A 336 6.97 6.20 -17.04
N GLU A 337 8.19 6.52 -17.46
CA GLU A 337 8.55 7.65 -18.33
C GLU A 337 7.74 7.78 -19.63
N LYS A 338 7.11 6.69 -20.10
CA LYS A 338 6.26 6.71 -21.30
C LYS A 338 4.81 7.06 -21.03
N ILE A 339 4.38 7.17 -19.78
CA ILE A 339 3.09 7.74 -19.41
C ILE A 339 3.30 9.25 -19.37
N ARG A 340 2.87 9.93 -20.43
CA ARG A 340 3.16 11.36 -20.67
C ARG A 340 1.94 12.25 -20.53
N LEU A 341 0.75 11.71 -20.81
CA LEU A 341 -0.50 12.44 -20.59
C LEU A 341 -0.75 12.48 -19.08
N THR A 342 -0.64 13.67 -18.50
CA THR A 342 -0.73 13.88 -17.05
C THR A 342 -2.14 13.63 -16.53
N PHE A 343 -2.27 13.38 -15.22
CA PHE A 343 -3.59 13.30 -14.59
C PHE A 343 -4.35 14.61 -14.75
N THR A 344 -3.66 15.75 -14.62
CA THR A 344 -4.27 17.07 -14.73
C THR A 344 -4.97 17.25 -16.08
N GLU A 345 -4.29 16.93 -17.19
CA GLU A 345 -4.84 17.07 -18.54
C GLU A 345 -6.03 16.13 -18.79
N ILE A 346 -5.93 14.86 -18.40
CA ILE A 346 -7.04 13.91 -18.61
C ILE A 346 -8.22 14.18 -17.66
N SER A 347 -7.96 14.69 -16.46
CA SER A 347 -9.02 15.03 -15.49
C SER A 347 -9.88 16.19 -15.99
N ALA A 348 -9.28 17.18 -16.67
CA ALA A 348 -10.04 18.27 -17.29
C ALA A 348 -11.00 17.77 -18.37
N ILE A 349 -10.57 16.79 -19.19
CA ILE A 349 -11.43 16.13 -20.17
C ILE A 349 -12.51 15.31 -19.48
N PHE A 350 -12.14 14.58 -18.43
CA PHE A 350 -13.11 13.82 -17.65
C PHE A 350 -14.23 14.72 -17.11
N ASP A 351 -13.89 15.90 -16.59
CA ASP A 351 -14.88 16.87 -16.10
C ASP A 351 -15.77 17.37 -17.24
N GLU A 352 -15.21 17.70 -18.41
CA GLU A 352 -15.99 18.09 -19.60
C GLU A 352 -16.99 16.99 -20.02
N TYR A 353 -16.56 15.73 -20.01
CA TYR A 353 -17.45 14.59 -20.27
C TYR A 353 -18.55 14.49 -19.23
N VAL A 354 -18.17 14.52 -17.94
CA VAL A 354 -19.14 14.44 -16.85
C VAL A 354 -20.17 15.55 -16.98
N GLU A 355 -19.75 16.80 -17.16
CA GLU A 355 -20.64 17.96 -17.31
C GLU A 355 -21.54 17.86 -18.54
N THR A 356 -20.97 17.52 -19.70
CA THR A 356 -21.72 17.39 -20.97
C THR A 356 -22.86 16.38 -20.88
N TYR A 357 -22.65 15.29 -20.14
CA TYR A 357 -23.63 14.21 -20.01
C TYR A 357 -24.44 14.27 -18.71
N ARG A 358 -24.04 15.06 -17.70
CA ARG A 358 -24.71 15.16 -16.39
C ARG A 358 -26.17 15.55 -16.53
N ASP A 359 -26.47 16.56 -17.35
CA ASP A 359 -27.84 17.07 -17.50
C ASP A 359 -28.73 16.13 -18.35
N LYS A 360 -28.13 15.45 -19.33
CA LYS A 360 -28.86 14.57 -20.25
C LYS A 360 -29.09 13.17 -19.68
N TYR A 361 -28.14 12.68 -18.86
CA TYR A 361 -28.13 11.32 -18.33
C TYR A 361 -27.61 11.33 -16.88
N PRO A 362 -28.35 11.92 -15.92
CA PRO A 362 -27.93 12.04 -14.53
C PRO A 362 -27.77 10.68 -13.81
N GLU A 363 -28.35 9.62 -14.38
CA GLU A 363 -28.21 8.26 -13.89
C GLU A 363 -26.84 7.63 -14.21
N ILE A 364 -26.08 8.20 -15.15
CA ILE A 364 -24.77 7.66 -15.53
C ILE A 364 -23.72 8.08 -14.50
N LYS A 365 -22.97 7.09 -14.02
CA LYS A 365 -21.80 7.30 -13.16
C LYS A 365 -20.53 7.13 -13.97
N TRP A 366 -19.58 8.03 -13.78
CA TRP A 366 -18.34 8.07 -14.54
C TRP A 366 -17.15 7.76 -13.65
N GLU A 367 -16.22 6.96 -14.15
CA GLU A 367 -14.93 6.67 -13.51
C GLU A 367 -13.78 6.95 -14.48
N LEU A 368 -12.66 7.40 -13.94
CA LEU A 368 -11.41 7.61 -14.68
C LEU A 368 -10.36 6.66 -14.13
N PHE A 369 -9.69 5.91 -15.00
CA PHE A 369 -8.54 5.10 -14.60
C PHE A 369 -7.50 4.87 -15.69
N LEU A 370 -6.26 4.72 -15.23
CA LEU A 370 -5.13 4.31 -16.04
C LEU A 370 -5.15 2.78 -16.17
N SER A 371 -4.91 2.28 -17.37
CA SER A 371 -4.73 0.85 -17.62
C SER A 371 -3.58 0.60 -18.60
N TYR A 372 -3.30 -0.68 -18.84
CA TYR A 372 -2.31 -1.13 -19.80
C TYR A 372 -2.91 -2.16 -20.75
N VAL A 373 -2.42 -2.14 -22.00
CA VAL A 373 -3.06 -2.84 -23.13
C VAL A 373 -3.36 -4.31 -22.87
N GLN A 374 -2.45 -5.04 -22.21
CA GLN A 374 -2.65 -6.46 -21.94
C GLN A 374 -3.84 -6.70 -21.02
N LYS A 375 -3.92 -5.98 -19.89
CA LYS A 375 -5.02 -6.10 -18.94
C LYS A 375 -6.32 -5.60 -19.55
N TYR A 376 -6.29 -4.47 -20.26
CA TYR A 376 -7.48 -3.92 -20.87
C TYR A 376 -8.07 -4.85 -21.94
N LYS A 377 -7.25 -5.42 -22.84
CA LYS A 377 -7.72 -6.41 -23.82
C LYS A 377 -8.23 -7.69 -23.17
N GLN A 378 -7.58 -8.18 -22.10
CA GLN A 378 -8.09 -9.32 -21.31
C GLN A 378 -9.46 -9.02 -20.71
N PHE A 379 -9.64 -7.81 -20.17
CA PHE A 379 -10.92 -7.33 -19.69
C PHE A 379 -11.96 -7.34 -20.82
N LEU A 380 -11.71 -6.68 -21.95
CA LEU A 380 -12.65 -6.60 -23.08
C LEU A 380 -13.04 -7.98 -23.66
N ILE A 381 -12.15 -8.98 -23.64
CA ILE A 381 -12.46 -10.37 -24.03
C ILE A 381 -13.60 -10.95 -23.18
N SER A 382 -13.69 -10.59 -21.90
CA SER A 382 -14.75 -11.07 -21.01
C SER A 382 -16.09 -10.32 -21.14
N GLN A 383 -16.12 -9.23 -21.90
CA GLN A 383 -17.27 -8.32 -21.98
C GLN A 383 -18.06 -8.53 -23.27
N ASN A 384 -19.34 -8.19 -23.23
CA ASN A 384 -20.18 -8.11 -24.42
C ASN A 384 -20.08 -6.69 -25.00
N ILE A 385 -19.40 -6.54 -26.13
CA ILE A 385 -19.13 -5.23 -26.76
C ILE A 385 -19.42 -5.29 -28.26
N GLU A 386 -19.86 -4.16 -28.80
CA GLU A 386 -20.04 -3.95 -30.25
C GLU A 386 -18.67 -4.06 -30.96
N ASP A 387 -18.64 -4.61 -32.18
CA ASP A 387 -17.43 -4.71 -33.02
C ASP A 387 -16.19 -5.35 -32.33
N LYS A 388 -16.43 -6.28 -31.38
CA LYS A 388 -15.41 -6.89 -30.51
C LYS A 388 -14.11 -7.31 -31.22
N TRP A 389 -14.21 -7.98 -32.37
CA TRP A 389 -13.02 -8.41 -33.12
C TRP A 389 -12.19 -7.23 -33.62
N GLN A 390 -12.84 -6.20 -34.15
CA GLN A 390 -12.19 -5.01 -34.69
C GLN A 390 -11.47 -4.24 -33.57
N ILE A 391 -12.13 -4.09 -32.41
CA ILE A 391 -11.54 -3.45 -31.21
C ILE A 391 -10.34 -4.25 -30.69
N LEU A 392 -10.48 -5.56 -30.50
CA LEU A 392 -9.40 -6.40 -29.95
C LEU A 392 -8.20 -6.52 -30.89
N SER A 393 -8.42 -6.48 -32.21
CA SER A 393 -7.36 -6.50 -33.22
C SER A 393 -6.71 -5.13 -33.46
N HIS A 394 -7.33 -4.04 -33.01
CA HIS A 394 -6.78 -2.69 -33.16
C HIS A 394 -5.46 -2.53 -32.38
N PRO A 395 -4.42 -1.92 -32.99
CA PRO A 395 -3.20 -1.54 -32.27
C PRO A 395 -3.50 -0.50 -31.17
N MET A 396 -3.00 -0.72 -29.96
CA MET A 396 -3.20 0.19 -28.82
C MET A 396 -1.84 0.49 -28.15
N PRO A 397 -1.64 1.70 -27.59
CA PRO A 397 -0.44 2.03 -26.85
C PRO A 397 -0.33 1.17 -25.59
N LYS A 398 0.90 1.07 -25.04
CA LYS A 398 1.16 0.25 -23.84
C LYS A 398 0.29 0.70 -22.65
N TYR A 399 0.09 2.01 -22.50
CA TYR A 399 -0.71 2.62 -21.43
C TYR A 399 -1.82 3.48 -22.04
N MET A 400 -2.96 3.50 -21.36
CA MET A 400 -4.14 4.25 -21.80
C MET A 400 -4.94 4.75 -20.60
N TRP A 401 -5.52 5.92 -20.76
CA TRP A 401 -6.55 6.42 -19.86
C TRP A 401 -7.92 5.99 -20.35
N ILE A 402 -8.79 5.61 -19.43
CA ILE A 402 -10.13 5.13 -19.73
C ILE A 402 -11.12 5.93 -18.90
N ILE A 403 -12.04 6.59 -19.58
CA ILE A 403 -13.23 7.20 -18.99
C ILE A 403 -14.38 6.21 -19.19
N ARG A 404 -14.89 5.65 -18.11
CA ARG A 404 -15.93 4.61 -18.14
C ARG A 404 -17.24 5.11 -17.59
N GLY A 405 -18.32 4.90 -18.33
CA GLY A 405 -19.70 5.18 -17.93
C GLY A 405 -20.43 3.92 -17.46
N TYR A 406 -21.21 4.07 -16.39
CA TYR A 406 -22.05 3.02 -15.80
C TYR A 406 -23.50 3.48 -15.70
N LYS A 407 -24.45 2.61 -16.00
CA LYS A 407 -25.89 2.84 -15.76
C LYS A 407 -26.47 1.63 -15.04
N ASN A 408 -27.03 1.84 -13.84
CA ASN A 408 -27.54 0.75 -12.97
C ASN A 408 -26.52 -0.38 -12.75
N ASP A 409 -25.25 -0.03 -12.50
CA ASP A 409 -24.10 -0.94 -12.38
C ASP A 409 -23.62 -1.64 -13.67
N ASP A 410 -24.38 -1.54 -14.77
CA ASP A 410 -23.96 -2.05 -16.06
C ASP A 410 -22.99 -1.06 -16.73
N MET A 411 -21.89 -1.58 -17.27
CA MET A 411 -20.97 -0.80 -18.11
C MET A 411 -21.67 -0.51 -19.42
N ILE A 412 -21.63 0.75 -19.85
CA ILE A 412 -22.30 1.19 -21.08
C ILE A 412 -21.32 1.76 -22.11
N ILE A 413 -20.25 2.41 -21.66
CA ILE A 413 -19.29 3.06 -22.54
C ILE A 413 -17.89 3.13 -21.92
N ASP A 414 -16.86 2.96 -22.74
CA ASP A 414 -15.48 3.37 -22.46
C ASP A 414 -15.04 4.38 -23.53
N VAL A 415 -14.46 5.50 -23.11
CA VAL A 415 -13.71 6.42 -23.97
C VAL A 415 -12.24 6.28 -23.64
N VAL A 416 -11.44 5.87 -24.63
CA VAL A 416 -10.06 5.45 -24.43
C VAL A 416 -9.12 6.49 -25.00
N TYR A 417 -8.18 6.98 -24.19
CA TYR A 417 -7.16 7.96 -24.55
C TYR A 417 -5.75 7.38 -24.49
N ASP A 418 -4.88 7.83 -25.39
CA ASP A 418 -3.46 7.46 -25.40
C ASP A 418 -2.72 8.12 -24.22
N ALA A 419 -2.35 7.33 -23.20
CA ALA A 419 -1.60 7.86 -22.07
C ALA A 419 -0.12 8.13 -22.41
N THR A 420 0.35 7.69 -23.58
CA THR A 420 1.73 7.88 -24.03
C THR A 420 1.93 9.11 -24.93
N ALA A 421 0.83 9.74 -25.32
CA ALA A 421 0.83 11.02 -26.02
C ALA A 421 1.13 12.17 -25.05
N VAL A 422 1.69 13.26 -25.56
CA VAL A 422 1.94 14.49 -24.78
C VAL A 422 0.66 15.31 -24.62
N HIS A 423 -0.25 15.21 -25.59
CA HIS A 423 -1.55 15.88 -25.55
C HIS A 423 -2.67 14.84 -25.63
N PRO A 424 -3.85 15.17 -25.11
CA PRO A 424 -4.98 14.27 -25.16
C PRO A 424 -5.29 13.82 -26.59
N LYS A 425 -5.32 12.51 -26.78
CA LYS A 425 -5.67 11.88 -28.05
C LYS A 425 -6.62 10.72 -27.79
N GLU A 426 -7.89 10.91 -28.14
CA GLU A 426 -8.86 9.83 -28.13
C GLU A 426 -8.43 8.77 -29.17
N LEU A 427 -8.43 7.52 -28.75
CA LEU A 427 -8.14 6.36 -29.60
C LEU A 427 -9.42 5.76 -30.14
N MET A 428 -10.41 5.58 -29.26
CA MET A 428 -11.71 5.00 -29.60
C MET A 428 -12.72 5.17 -28.48
N THR A 429 -13.97 5.03 -28.87
CA THR A 429 -15.11 4.86 -27.97
C THR A 429 -15.66 3.44 -28.14
N ILE A 430 -15.87 2.72 -27.04
CA ILE A 430 -16.35 1.33 -27.01
C ILE A 430 -17.70 1.29 -26.32
N LYS A 431 -18.70 0.69 -26.97
CA LYS A 431 -20.03 0.49 -26.40
C LYS A 431 -20.20 -0.95 -25.90
N PHE A 432 -20.78 -1.08 -24.72
CA PHE A 432 -21.13 -2.35 -24.11
C PHE A 432 -22.60 -2.68 -24.43
N LEU A 433 -22.89 -3.96 -24.65
CA LEU A 433 -24.17 -4.48 -25.16
C LEU A 433 -24.95 -5.28 -24.12
#